data_AF-A0A7S2BX72-F1
#
_entry.id   AF-A0A7S2BX72-F1
#
_cell.length_a   1.000
_cell.length_b   1.000
_cell.length_c   1.000
_cell.angle_alpha   90.00
_cell.angle_beta   90.00
_cell.angle_gamma   90.00
#
_symmetry.space_group_name_H-M   'P 1'
#
loop_
_entity.id
_entity.type
_entity.pdbx_description
1 polymer ?
#
loop_
_entity_poly.entity_id
_entity_poly.type
_entity_poly.pdbx_seq_one_letter_code
_entity_poly.pdbx_strand_id
1 'polypeptide(L)'
;NTMQEIVDECSTLHLVPQQQHNPLMQTSGAKSYKITFGQIYLSKPTWVEPDQTTSAMFPNEARLRNLTYAAPLYMDLTRSTVNVDADGVEDEEVEQLSKIFLGQVPIMLRSTYCILADSNDRELTDLGECPYDQGGYFVINGSEKVLIAQEKMT
;
A
#
# COMPACT_ATOMS: atom_id res chain seq x y z
N ASN A 1 -10.60 -12.99 -2.52
CA ASN A 1 -9.22 -12.90 -2.01
C ASN A 1 -9.10 -11.64 -1.18
N THR A 2 -8.60 -11.75 0.04
CA THR A 2 -8.22 -10.60 0.86
C THR A 2 -6.95 -9.95 0.29
N MET A 3 -6.65 -8.71 0.68
CA MET A 3 -5.44 -8.01 0.17
C MET A 3 -4.15 -8.74 0.57
N GLN A 4 -4.10 -9.36 1.76
CA GLN A 4 -2.95 -10.14 2.20
C GLN A 4 -2.80 -11.43 1.37
N GLU A 5 -3.89 -12.13 1.05
CA GLU A 5 -3.83 -13.34 0.19
C GLU A 5 -3.22 -13.04 -1.19
N ILE A 6 -3.52 -11.88 -1.77
CA ILE A 6 -2.94 -11.47 -3.06
C ILE A 6 -1.42 -11.27 -2.94
N VAL A 7 -0.95 -10.72 -1.82
CA VAL A 7 0.48 -10.55 -1.56
C VAL A 7 1.15 -11.91 -1.34
N ASP A 8 0.48 -12.82 -0.62
CA ASP A 8 0.99 -14.16 -0.34
C ASP A 8 1.09 -15.02 -1.62
N GLU A 9 0.12 -14.90 -2.54
CA GLU A 9 0.13 -15.53 -3.87
C GLU A 9 1.34 -15.07 -4.71
N CYS A 10 1.78 -13.83 -4.55
CA CYS A 10 2.88 -13.20 -5.28
C CYS A 10 4.05 -12.82 -4.34
N SER A 11 4.41 -13.68 -3.40
CA SER A 11 5.28 -13.36 -2.26
C SER A 11 6.75 -13.09 -2.58
N THR A 12 7.27 -13.49 -3.74
CA THR A 12 8.71 -13.30 -4.06
C THR A 12 8.96 -12.79 -5.48
N LEU A 13 9.87 -11.83 -5.60
CA LEU A 13 10.43 -11.35 -6.85
C LEU A 13 11.92 -11.69 -6.91
N HIS A 14 12.33 -12.42 -7.94
CA HIS A 14 13.73 -12.81 -8.17
C HIS A 14 14.25 -12.15 -9.44
N LEU A 15 15.37 -11.44 -9.33
CA LEU A 15 16.04 -10.74 -10.42
C LEU A 15 17.48 -11.24 -10.55
N VAL A 16 17.80 -11.80 -11.71
CA VAL A 16 19.16 -12.22 -12.06
C VAL A 16 19.60 -11.39 -13.27
N PRO A 17 20.54 -10.44 -13.11
CA PRO A 17 21.07 -9.66 -14.22
C PRO A 17 21.78 -10.58 -15.22
N GLN A 18 21.45 -10.45 -16.50
CA GLN A 18 22.20 -11.12 -17.56
C GLN A 18 23.51 -10.36 -17.82
N GLN A 19 24.64 -11.06 -17.80
CA GLN A 19 25.92 -10.46 -18.16
C GLN A 19 26.00 -10.28 -19.68
N GLN A 20 25.98 -9.03 -20.14
CA GLN A 20 26.33 -8.70 -21.52
C GLN A 20 27.86 -8.73 -21.66
N HIS A 21 28.37 -9.75 -22.37
CA HIS A 21 29.79 -10.05 -22.52
C HIS A 21 30.62 -8.84 -23.02
N ASN A 22 31.60 -8.40 -22.22
CA ASN A 22 32.77 -7.65 -22.70
C ASN A 22 34.00 -8.55 -22.53
N PRO A 23 34.67 -9.01 -23.60
CA PRO A 23 35.71 -10.04 -23.53
C PRO A 23 37.00 -9.64 -22.77
N LEU A 24 37.15 -8.37 -22.38
CA LEU A 24 38.32 -7.85 -21.65
C LEU A 24 38.18 -7.84 -20.12
N MET A 25 36.99 -8.09 -19.55
CA MET A 25 36.78 -8.21 -18.10
C MET A 25 36.23 -9.61 -17.76
N GLN A 26 37.11 -10.59 -17.69
CA GLN A 26 36.80 -11.88 -17.07
C GLN A 26 37.13 -11.77 -15.59
N THR A 27 36.13 -11.44 -14.79
CA THR A 27 35.94 -11.76 -13.34
C THR A 27 34.84 -10.85 -12.83
N SER A 28 33.59 -11.25 -13.01
CA SER A 28 32.50 -10.64 -12.25
C SER A 28 31.57 -11.76 -11.85
N GLY A 29 31.53 -12.02 -10.55
CA GLY A 29 30.66 -13.02 -9.94
C GLY A 29 29.20 -12.87 -10.36
N ALA A 30 28.43 -13.95 -10.27
CA ALA A 30 27.00 -13.88 -10.52
C ALA A 30 26.32 -13.17 -9.35
N LYS A 31 25.55 -12.12 -9.62
CA LYS A 31 24.79 -11.40 -8.61
C LYS A 31 23.31 -11.68 -8.80
N SER A 32 22.57 -12.00 -7.75
CA SER A 32 21.11 -12.12 -7.81
C SER A 32 20.45 -11.32 -6.68
N TYR A 33 19.25 -10.82 -6.96
CA TYR A 33 18.44 -10.09 -6.00
C TYR A 33 17.13 -10.82 -5.80
N LYS A 34 16.77 -11.04 -4.53
CA LYS A 34 15.50 -11.61 -4.13
C LYS A 34 14.78 -10.61 -3.23
N ILE A 35 13.55 -10.27 -3.57
CA ILE A 35 12.66 -9.45 -2.74
C ILE A 35 11.53 -10.35 -2.29
N THR A 36 11.31 -10.43 -0.99
CA THR A 36 10.18 -11.15 -0.38
C THR A 36 9.22 -10.14 0.22
N PHE A 37 7.96 -10.22 -0.17
CA PHE A 37 6.87 -9.40 0.35
C PHE A 37 6.30 -10.03 1.62
N GLY A 38 6.12 -9.22 2.65
CA GLY A 38 5.67 -9.66 3.96
C GLY A 38 4.27 -9.16 4.33
N GLN A 39 4.11 -8.82 5.61
CA GLN A 39 2.85 -8.36 6.17
C GLN A 39 2.48 -6.98 5.65
N ILE A 40 1.21 -6.79 5.26
CA ILE A 40 0.66 -5.47 4.94
C ILE A 40 0.10 -4.78 6.19
N TYR A 41 0.17 -3.46 6.19
CA TYR A 41 -0.39 -2.60 7.23
C TYR A 41 -1.18 -1.47 6.57
N LEU A 42 -2.46 -1.37 6.88
CA LEU A 42 -3.33 -0.29 6.44
C LEU A 42 -3.63 0.62 7.63
N SER A 43 -3.28 1.90 7.54
CA SER A 43 -3.62 2.86 8.60
C SER A 43 -5.04 3.41 8.42
N LYS A 44 -5.46 4.31 9.32
CA LYS A 44 -6.63 5.16 9.06
C LYS A 44 -6.30 6.22 7.99
N PRO A 45 -7.30 6.81 7.32
CA PRO A 45 -7.12 7.88 6.34
C PRO A 45 -6.34 9.09 6.88
N THR A 46 -5.31 9.48 6.15
CA THR A 46 -4.43 10.61 6.50
C THR A 46 -4.06 11.40 5.26
N TRP A 47 -3.72 12.66 5.45
CA TRP A 47 -3.25 13.56 4.42
C TRP A 47 -1.91 14.18 4.82
N VAL A 48 -1.00 14.30 3.86
CA VAL A 48 0.27 14.99 4.06
C VAL A 48 0.12 16.40 3.48
N GLU A 49 0.19 17.40 4.36
CA GLU A 49 0.12 18.79 3.96
C GLU A 49 1.41 19.25 3.26
N PRO A 50 1.39 20.38 2.52
CA PRO A 50 2.57 20.89 1.82
C PRO A 50 3.79 21.16 2.71
N ASP A 51 3.56 21.38 4.01
CA ASP A 51 4.61 21.55 5.02
C ASP A 51 5.17 20.22 5.57
N GLN A 52 4.80 19.10 4.95
CA GLN A 52 5.16 17.72 5.32
C GLN A 52 4.59 17.25 6.66
N THR A 53 3.64 17.98 7.24
CA THR A 53 2.90 17.48 8.40
C THR A 53 1.84 16.48 7.95
N THR A 54 1.63 15.42 8.73
CA THR A 54 0.59 14.42 8.46
C THR A 54 -0.58 14.64 9.41
N SER A 55 -1.76 14.85 8.85
CA SER A 55 -3.02 15.02 9.59
C SER A 55 -3.99 13.89 9.29
N ALA A 56 -4.92 13.63 10.21
CA ALA A 56 -6.04 12.74 9.94
C ALA A 56 -6.96 13.39 8.91
N MET A 57 -7.35 12.63 7.88
CA MET A 57 -8.25 13.12 6.85
C MET A 57 -9.68 12.75 7.19
N PHE A 58 -10.58 13.73 7.31
CA PHE A 58 -12.01 13.50 7.51
C PHE A 58 -12.77 13.49 6.17
N PRO A 59 -13.88 12.73 6.03
CA PRO A 59 -14.60 12.66 4.76
C PRO A 59 -15.15 14.01 4.30
N ASN A 60 -15.75 14.81 5.19
CA ASN A 60 -16.22 16.17 4.89
C ASN A 60 -15.10 17.06 4.32
N GLU A 61 -13.92 17.00 4.93
CA GLU A 61 -12.75 17.74 4.44
C GLU A 61 -12.32 17.28 3.05
N ALA A 62 -12.30 15.97 2.80
CA ALA A 62 -11.97 15.43 1.48
C ALA A 62 -12.96 15.90 0.40
N ARG A 63 -14.26 15.99 0.73
CA ARG A 63 -15.30 16.55 -0.15
C ARG A 63 -15.02 18.02 -0.47
N LEU A 64 -14.85 18.86 0.55
CA LEU A 64 -14.69 20.32 0.41
C LEU A 64 -13.38 20.71 -0.30
N ARG A 65 -12.30 19.97 -0.08
CA ARG A 65 -10.97 20.26 -0.65
C ARG A 65 -10.71 19.58 -1.99
N ASN A 66 -11.69 18.86 -2.57
CA ASN A 66 -11.51 18.04 -3.77
C ASN A 66 -10.40 16.98 -3.65
N LEU A 67 -10.25 16.39 -2.46
CA LEU A 67 -9.24 15.37 -2.19
C LEU A 67 -9.85 13.96 -2.28
N THR A 68 -8.98 12.96 -2.34
CA THR A 68 -9.39 11.55 -2.29
C THR A 68 -9.27 11.04 -0.87
N TYR A 69 -10.36 10.52 -0.32
CA TYR A 69 -10.40 9.93 1.03
C TYR A 69 -9.75 8.54 1.01
N ALA A 70 -8.46 8.50 1.31
CA ALA A 70 -7.65 7.28 1.23
C ALA A 70 -6.73 7.12 2.45
N ALA A 71 -6.39 5.86 2.74
CA ALA A 71 -5.44 5.51 3.78
C ALA A 71 -4.12 5.02 3.19
N PRO A 72 -2.97 5.40 3.77
CA PRO A 72 -1.68 4.87 3.36
C PRO A 72 -1.55 3.39 3.70
N LEU A 73 -1.01 2.64 2.75
CA LEU A 73 -0.71 1.22 2.82
C LEU A 73 0.81 1.05 2.93
N TYR A 74 1.22 0.27 3.93
CA TYR A 74 2.61 -0.07 4.20
C TYR A 74 2.81 -1.58 4.11
N MET A 75 4.04 -2.02 3.90
CA MET A 75 4.38 -3.44 3.88
C MET A 75 5.81 -3.68 4.34
N ASP A 76 6.02 -4.82 4.98
CA ASP A 76 7.36 -5.30 5.29
C ASP A 76 7.98 -5.98 4.06
N LEU A 77 9.24 -5.67 3.79
CA LEU A 77 10.02 -6.23 2.69
C LEU A 77 11.28 -6.88 3.25
N THR A 78 11.64 -8.04 2.72
CA THR A 78 12.97 -8.63 2.95
C THR A 78 13.71 -8.66 1.63
N ARG A 79 14.86 -7.99 1.57
CA ARG A 79 15.74 -7.97 0.42
C ARG A 79 16.93 -8.87 0.71
N SER A 80 17.17 -9.85 -0.15
CA SER A 80 18.35 -10.70 -0.15
C SER A 80 19.17 -10.43 -1.41
N THR A 81 20.47 -10.21 -1.24
CA THR A 81 21.44 -10.07 -2.34
C THR A 81 22.42 -11.23 -2.23
N VAL A 82 22.42 -12.11 -3.23
CA VAL A 82 23.36 -13.24 -3.28
C VAL A 82 24.44 -12.90 -4.30
N ASN A 83 25.69 -12.87 -3.86
CA ASN A 83 26.86 -12.73 -4.71
C ASN A 83 27.58 -14.08 -4.76
N VAL A 84 27.87 -14.57 -5.95
CA VAL A 84 28.61 -15.82 -6.17
C VAL A 84 29.97 -15.47 -6.75
N ASP A 85 31.02 -15.70 -5.98
CA ASP A 85 32.41 -15.44 -6.39
C ASP A 85 32.88 -16.46 -7.45
N ALA A 86 34.03 -16.19 -8.07
CA ALA A 86 34.62 -17.05 -9.11
C ALA A 86 34.94 -18.47 -8.61
N ASP A 87 35.14 -18.64 -7.30
CA ASP A 87 35.40 -19.93 -6.64
C ASP A 87 34.11 -20.67 -6.23
N GLY A 88 32.93 -20.11 -6.53
CA GLY A 88 31.62 -20.70 -6.23
C GLY A 88 31.15 -20.50 -4.79
N VAL A 89 31.80 -19.63 -4.02
CA VAL A 89 31.35 -19.23 -2.68
C VAL A 89 30.19 -18.27 -2.82
N GLU A 90 29.07 -18.59 -2.18
CA GLU A 90 27.89 -17.72 -2.11
C GLU A 90 27.96 -16.87 -0.84
N ASP A 91 27.85 -15.56 -1.00
CA ASP A 91 27.66 -14.61 0.09
C ASP A 91 26.24 -14.01 -0.02
N GLU A 92 25.45 -14.15 1.05
CA GLU A 92 24.07 -13.68 1.10
C GLU A 92 23.94 -12.52 2.11
N GLU A 93 23.67 -11.33 1.59
CA GLU A 93 23.32 -10.16 2.39
C GLU A 93 21.80 -10.03 2.49
N VAL A 94 21.26 -10.13 3.72
CA VAL A 94 19.82 -9.98 3.99
C VAL A 94 19.54 -8.67 4.71
N GLU A 95 18.69 -7.83 4.12
CA GLU A 95 18.21 -6.56 4.64
C GLU A 95 16.70 -6.65 4.91
N GLN A 96 16.28 -6.36 6.15
CA GLN A 96 14.88 -6.27 6.53
C GLN A 96 14.41 -4.82 6.54
N LEU A 97 13.40 -4.53 5.74
CA LEU A 97 12.81 -3.21 5.57
C LEU A 97 11.38 -3.23 6.09
N SER A 98 11.17 -2.65 7.27
CA SER A 98 9.84 -2.63 7.90
C SER A 98 9.01 -1.42 7.47
N LYS A 99 7.70 -1.61 7.29
CA LYS A 99 6.71 -0.54 7.05
C LYS A 99 7.07 0.41 5.90
N ILE A 100 7.47 -0.16 4.77
CA ILE A 100 7.71 0.61 3.54
C ILE A 100 6.37 1.07 2.97
N PHE A 101 6.24 2.37 2.67
CA PHE A 101 5.05 2.94 2.05
C PHE A 101 4.90 2.44 0.61
N LEU A 102 3.75 1.87 0.28
CA LEU A 102 3.44 1.37 -1.07
C LEU A 102 2.57 2.34 -1.87
N GLY A 103 1.73 3.10 -1.19
CA GLY A 103 0.71 3.92 -1.82
C GLY A 103 -0.49 4.12 -0.91
N GLN A 104 -1.60 4.57 -1.48
CA GLN A 104 -2.84 4.83 -0.75
C GLN A 104 -3.99 4.00 -1.32
N VAL A 105 -4.88 3.55 -0.45
CA VAL A 105 -6.09 2.80 -0.80
C VAL A 105 -7.31 3.65 -0.44
N PRO A 106 -8.21 3.94 -1.40
CA PRO A 106 -9.47 4.62 -1.10
C PRO A 106 -10.28 3.85 -0.06
N ILE A 107 -10.73 4.55 0.98
CA ILE A 107 -11.49 3.94 2.07
C ILE A 107 -12.97 4.24 1.87
N MET A 108 -13.79 3.20 1.96
CA MET A 108 -15.25 3.32 1.90
C MET A 108 -15.77 4.01 3.17
N LEU A 109 -16.64 4.99 3.02
CA LEU A 109 -17.23 5.69 4.17
C LEU A 109 -18.06 4.73 5.02
N ARG A 110 -17.94 4.87 6.34
CA ARG A 110 -18.53 3.98 7.36
C ARG A 110 -18.06 2.53 7.33
N SER A 111 -17.02 2.19 6.56
CA SER A 111 -16.33 0.89 6.70
C SER A 111 -15.49 0.84 7.99
N THR A 112 -15.04 -0.35 8.39
CA THR A 112 -14.21 -0.57 9.59
C THR A 112 -12.91 0.26 9.60
N TYR A 113 -12.34 0.56 8.43
CA TYR A 113 -11.14 1.39 8.29
C TYR A 113 -11.43 2.89 8.16
N CYS A 114 -12.70 3.30 8.04
CA CYS A 114 -13.08 4.70 8.07
C CYS A 114 -12.85 5.30 9.47
N ILE A 115 -12.63 6.61 9.55
CA ILE A 115 -12.56 7.33 10.83
C ILE A 115 -13.93 7.37 11.51
N LEU A 116 -15.01 7.38 10.73
CA LEU A 116 -16.38 7.48 11.21
C LEU A 116 -16.98 6.15 11.69
N ALA A 117 -16.22 5.04 11.67
CA ALA A 117 -16.73 3.69 11.91
C ALA A 117 -17.41 3.54 13.29
N ASP A 118 -16.83 4.17 14.31
CA ASP A 118 -17.25 4.06 15.71
C ASP A 118 -17.86 5.36 16.23
N SER A 119 -18.14 6.33 15.35
CA SER A 119 -18.67 7.63 15.73
C SER A 119 -20.17 7.56 16.03
N ASN A 120 -20.59 8.20 17.13
CA ASN A 120 -22.01 8.32 17.45
C ASN A 120 -22.67 9.51 16.72
N ASP A 121 -24.02 9.58 16.73
CA ASP A 121 -24.78 10.61 16.03
C ASP A 121 -24.36 12.04 16.39
N ARG A 122 -23.97 12.28 17.65
CA ARG A 122 -23.53 13.59 18.10
C ARG A 122 -22.16 13.94 17.52
N GLU A 123 -21.21 13.01 17.60
CA GLU A 123 -19.87 13.17 17.01
C GLU A 123 -19.93 13.35 15.50
N LEU A 124 -20.78 12.60 14.80
CA LEU A 124 -21.01 12.78 13.36
C LEU A 124 -21.49 14.20 13.06
N THR A 125 -22.48 14.68 13.83
CA THR A 125 -23.00 16.05 13.68
C THR A 125 -21.91 17.09 13.93
N ASP A 126 -21.09 16.91 14.97
CA ASP A 126 -20.00 17.82 15.33
C ASP A 126 -18.89 17.84 14.26
N LEU A 127 -18.69 16.72 13.54
CA LEU A 127 -17.77 16.60 12.40
C LEU A 127 -18.36 17.10 11.06
N GLY A 128 -19.62 17.58 11.08
CA GLY A 128 -20.32 18.06 9.89
C GLY A 128 -20.80 16.94 8.95
N GLU A 129 -20.93 15.71 9.48
CA GLU A 129 -21.50 14.57 8.78
C GLU A 129 -22.98 14.37 9.17
N CYS A 130 -23.76 13.75 8.28
CA CYS A 130 -25.15 13.43 8.55
C CYS A 130 -25.27 12.09 9.31
N PRO A 131 -25.95 12.02 10.48
CA PRO A 131 -26.19 10.76 11.17
C PRO A 131 -26.96 9.74 10.33
N TYR A 132 -27.84 10.22 9.44
CA TYR A 132 -28.68 9.39 8.57
C TYR A 132 -28.00 8.94 7.26
N ASP A 133 -26.79 9.45 6.95
CA ASP A 133 -26.01 8.92 5.83
C ASP A 133 -25.74 7.43 6.07
N GLN A 134 -25.84 6.59 5.05
CA GLN A 134 -25.56 5.15 5.23
C GLN A 134 -24.11 4.81 4.92
N GLY A 135 -23.34 5.73 4.31
CA GLY A 135 -22.01 5.42 3.81
C GLY A 135 -22.07 4.43 2.64
N GLY A 136 -21.05 3.58 2.50
CA GLY A 136 -21.02 2.58 1.42
C GLY A 136 -20.54 3.10 0.07
N TYR A 137 -19.99 4.31 0.04
CA TYR A 137 -19.41 4.96 -1.15
C TYR A 137 -18.01 5.47 -0.84
N PHE A 138 -17.33 5.96 -1.88
CA PHE A 138 -15.96 6.49 -1.82
C PHE A 138 -15.96 7.95 -2.20
N VAL A 139 -15.11 8.76 -1.55
CA VAL A 139 -14.86 10.15 -1.94
C VAL A 139 -13.56 10.19 -2.74
N ILE A 140 -13.65 10.45 -4.04
CA ILE A 140 -12.52 10.52 -4.98
C ILE A 140 -12.50 11.90 -5.62
N ASN A 141 -11.42 12.65 -5.43
CA ASN A 141 -11.28 14.04 -5.88
C ASN A 141 -12.49 14.91 -5.51
N GLY A 142 -12.95 14.80 -4.27
CA GLY A 142 -14.15 15.47 -3.73
C GLY A 142 -15.49 14.93 -4.19
N SER A 143 -15.52 14.04 -5.19
CA SER A 143 -16.77 13.47 -5.71
C SER A 143 -17.09 12.13 -5.07
N GLU A 144 -18.37 11.89 -4.81
CA GLU A 144 -18.86 10.61 -4.31
C GLU A 144 -19.00 9.61 -5.44
N LYS A 145 -18.51 8.38 -5.22
CA LYS A 145 -18.49 7.28 -6.18
C LYS A 145 -19.00 6.00 -5.52
N VAL A 146 -19.92 5.32 -6.19
CA VAL A 146 -20.49 4.05 -5.76
C VAL A 146 -20.08 2.98 -6.77
N LEU A 147 -19.68 1.81 -6.27
CA LEU A 147 -19.46 0.63 -7.11
C LEU A 147 -20.77 -0.14 -7.23
N ILE A 148 -21.17 -0.44 -8.46
CA ILE A 148 -22.37 -1.22 -8.75
C ILE A 148 -21.96 -2.68 -8.96
N ALA A 149 -22.64 -3.59 -8.27
CA ALA A 149 -22.41 -5.03 -8.42
C ALA A 149 -22.50 -5.45 -9.89
N GLN A 150 -21.54 -6.26 -10.33
CA GLN A 150 -21.50 -6.82 -11.68
C GLN A 150 -21.85 -8.30 -11.61
N GLU A 151 -22.88 -8.70 -12.35
CA GLU A 151 -23.19 -10.11 -12.52
C GLU A 151 -22.22 -10.75 -13.51
N LYS A 152 -21.76 -11.96 -13.19
CA LYS A 152 -20.91 -12.77 -14.07
C LYS A 152 -21.57 -14.12 -14.25
N MET A 153 -21.78 -14.54 -15.51
CA MET A 153 -22.13 -15.93 -15.79
C MET A 153 -20.92 -16.80 -15.43
N THR A 154 -21.13 -17.70 -14.48
CA THR A 154 -20.17 -18.74 -14.09
C THR A 154 -20.47 -20.03 -14.83
#